data_AF-A0A4Q9KD65-F1
#
_entry.id   AF-A0A4Q9KD65-F1
#
_cell.length_a   1.000
_cell.length_b   1.000
_cell.length_c   1.000
_cell.angle_alpha   90.00
_cell.angle_beta   90.00
_cell.angle_gamma   90.00
#
_symmetry.space_group_name_H-M   'P 1'
#
loop_
_entity.id
_entity.type
_entity.pdbx_description
1 polymer ?
#
loop_
_entity_poly.entity_id
_entity_poly.type
_entity_poly.pdbx_seq_one_letter_code
_entity_poly.pdbx_strand_id
1 'polypeptide(L)' 'MTLDLIFVGADSGRATLAQLAAELGITVRTLADRVTTMEIFPVHVVTVQVDADAPGQDAAASWFARRGIHRLPAAA' A
#
# COMPACT_ATOMS: atom_id res chain seq x y z
N MET A 1 -3.53 4.11 10.23
CA MET A 1 -2.79 5.17 9.49
C MET A 1 -3.20 5.19 8.02
N THR A 2 -3.11 6.35 7.37
CA THR A 2 -3.41 6.51 5.92
C THR A 2 -2.12 6.71 5.14
N LEU A 3 -1.93 5.98 4.05
CA LEU A 3 -0.70 5.99 3.26
C LEU A 3 -0.97 5.71 1.78
N ASP A 4 -0.09 6.25 0.93
CA ASP A 4 -0.06 5.96 -0.50
C ASP A 4 0.94 4.81 -0.75
N LEU A 5 0.46 3.74 -1.39
CA LEU A 5 1.28 2.62 -1.86
C LEU A 5 1.55 2.76 -3.36
N ILE A 6 2.82 2.72 -3.76
CA ILE A 6 3.23 2.85 -5.16
C ILE A 6 3.60 1.49 -5.72
N PHE A 7 2.96 1.13 -6.83
CA PHE A 7 3.18 -0.08 -7.59
C PHE A 7 3.70 0.27 -8.98
N VAL A 8 4.82 -0.34 -9.36
CA VAL A 8 5.39 -0.23 -10.72
C VAL A 8 4.82 -1.37 -11.56
N GLY A 9 4.08 -1.04 -12.62
CA GLY A 9 3.35 -2.02 -13.44
C GLY A 9 1.87 -2.16 -13.07
N ALA A 10 1.06 -2.69 -13.99
CA ALA A 10 -0.40 -2.73 -13.86
C ALA A 10 -0.90 -3.78 -12.85
N ASP A 11 -1.96 -3.43 -12.13
CA ASP A 11 -2.87 -4.34 -11.39
C ASP A 11 -2.34 -5.14 -10.18
N SER A 12 -1.12 -4.91 -9.70
CA SER A 12 -0.60 -5.64 -8.54
C SER A 12 -1.19 -5.20 -7.17
N GLY A 13 -1.88 -4.05 -7.09
CA GLY A 13 -2.29 -3.47 -5.81
C GLY A 13 -3.34 -4.27 -5.03
N ARG A 14 -4.44 -4.69 -5.68
CA ARG A 14 -5.58 -5.31 -4.97
C ARG A 14 -5.23 -6.68 -4.39
N ALA A 15 -4.59 -7.55 -5.17
CA ALA A 15 -4.17 -8.88 -4.72
C ALA A 15 -3.14 -8.78 -3.58
N THR A 16 -2.21 -7.82 -3.68
CA THR A 16 -1.22 -7.53 -2.65
C THR A 16 -1.87 -7.11 -1.33
N LEU A 17 -2.90 -6.25 -1.37
CA LEU A 17 -3.61 -5.82 -0.17
C LEU A 17 -4.41 -6.96 0.49
N ALA A 18 -5.02 -7.83 -0.31
CA ALA A 18 -5.69 -9.02 0.21
C ALA A 18 -4.69 -9.97 0.90
N GLN A 19 -3.50 -10.16 0.30
CA GLN A 19 -2.44 -10.97 0.88
C GLN A 19 -1.91 -10.38 2.20
N LEU A 20 -1.68 -9.06 2.25
CA LEU A 20 -1.28 -8.35 3.47
C LEU A 20 -2.28 -8.58 4.62
N ALA A 21 -3.57 -8.39 4.36
CA ALA A 21 -4.63 -8.56 5.36
C ALA A 21 -4.68 -10.00 5.87
N ALA A 22 -4.55 -10.98 4.97
CA ALA A 22 -4.54 -12.41 5.32
C ALA A 22 -3.30 -12.82 6.13
N GLU A 23 -2.11 -12.32 5.78
CA GLU A 23 -0.86 -12.68 6.46
C GLU A 23 -0.70 -12.03 7.83
N LEU A 24 -1.15 -10.78 8.00
CA LEU A 24 -0.94 -10.00 9.22
C LEU A 24 -2.18 -9.90 10.12
N GLY A 25 -3.35 -10.34 9.66
CA GLY A 25 -4.60 -10.23 10.41
C GLY A 25 -5.06 -8.78 10.65
N ILE A 26 -4.68 -7.85 9.76
CA ILE A 26 -5.00 -6.41 9.86
C ILE A 26 -6.06 -6.00 8.85
N THR A 27 -6.77 -4.90 9.14
CA THR A 27 -7.81 -4.38 8.24
C THR A 27 -7.26 -3.38 7.23
N VAL A 28 -7.24 -3.84 5.98
CA VAL A 28 -7.00 -3.19 4.68
C VAL A 28 -8.15 -2.36 4.07
N ARG A 29 -8.23 -1.03 4.14
CA ARG A 29 -9.25 -0.28 3.35
C ARG A 29 -8.62 0.56 2.25
N THR A 30 -9.01 0.33 0.99
CA THR A 30 -8.68 1.23 -0.13
C THR A 30 -9.57 2.47 -0.08
N LEU A 31 -8.96 3.65 -0.14
CA LEU A 31 -9.64 4.94 -0.17
C LEU A 31 -9.65 5.56 -1.56
N ALA A 32 -8.54 5.42 -2.29
CA ALA A 32 -8.40 5.91 -3.66
C ALA A 32 -7.45 5.02 -4.46
N ASP A 33 -7.63 5.02 -5.77
CA ASP A 33 -6.77 4.37 -6.74
C ASP A 33 -6.56 5.34 -7.90
N ARG A 34 -5.30 5.60 -8.25
CA ARG A 34 -4.94 6.51 -9.34
C ARG A 34 -3.72 6.00 -10.07
N VAL A 35 -3.69 6.24 -11.37
CA VAL A 35 -2.48 6.06 -12.18
C VAL A 35 -1.82 7.43 -12.33
N THR A 36 -0.54 7.51 -11.99
CA THR A 36 0.29 8.70 -12.24
C THR A 36 1.55 8.27 -12.99
N THR A 37 2.39 9.22 -13.36
CA THR A 37 3.71 8.96 -13.92
C THR A 37 4.79 9.31 -12.91
N MET A 38 5.76 8.41 -12.74
CA MET A 38 7.07 8.76 -12.19
C MET A 38 8.04 8.87 -13.35
N GLU A 39 8.48 10.10 -13.60
CA GLU A 39 9.22 10.49 -14.81
C GLU A 39 8.44 10.12 -16.08
N ILE A 40 8.73 8.97 -16.67
CA ILE A 40 8.11 8.46 -17.91
C ILE A 40 7.37 7.12 -17.72
N PHE A 41 7.44 6.53 -16.52
CA PHE A 41 6.82 5.23 -16.25
C PHE A 41 5.46 5.41 -15.57
N PRO A 42 4.39 4.76 -16.08
CA PRO A 42 3.12 4.73 -15.37
C PRO A 42 3.28 3.93 -14.07
N VAL A 43 2.82 4.52 -12.97
CA VAL A 43 2.79 3.89 -11.66
C VAL A 43 1.37 3.94 -11.12
N HIS A 44 0.94 2.85 -10.50
CA HIS A 44 -0.34 2.76 -9.81
C HIS A 44 -0.12 3.18 -8.36
N VAL A 45 -0.90 4.16 -7.90
CA VAL A 45 -0.87 4.63 -6.52
C VAL A 45 -2.19 4.30 -5.87
N VAL A 46 -2.13 3.46 -4.83
CA VAL A 46 -3.30 3.05 -4.05
C VAL A 46 -3.22 3.71 -2.68
N THR A 47 -4.13 4.62 -2.40
CA THR A 47 -4.28 5.22 -1.07
C THR A 47 -5.05 4.25 -0.19
N VAL A 48 -4.46 3.85 0.92
CA VAL A 48 -5.06 2.91 1.87
C VAL A 48 -5.11 3.46 3.29
N GLN A 49 -6.13 3.07 4.01
CA GLN A 49 -6.21 3.16 5.46
C GLN A 49 -5.92 1.78 6.05
N VAL A 50 -4.84 1.69 6.81
CA VAL A 50 -4.48 0.52 7.61
C VAL A 50 -5.02 0.72 9.01
N ASP A 51 -5.96 -0.13 9.40
CA ASP A 51 -6.50 -0.19 10.76
C ASP A 51 -5.83 -1.33 11.52
N ALA A 52 -4.87 -0.94 12.36
CA ALA A 52 -4.02 -1.79 13.17
C ALA A 52 -3.42 -0.98 14.32
N ASP A 53 -3.07 -1.64 15.42
CA ASP A 53 -2.29 -1.09 16.51
C ASP A 53 -0.82 -0.85 16.10
N ALA A 54 0.00 -0.26 16.99
CA ALA A 54 1.39 0.05 16.67
C ALA A 54 2.21 -1.17 16.20
N PRO A 55 2.14 -2.35 16.87
CA PRO A 55 2.77 -3.57 16.36
C PRO A 55 2.31 -3.98 14.95
N GLY A 56 1.01 -3.92 14.68
CA GLY A 56 0.48 -4.26 13.35
C GLY A 56 0.90 -3.27 12.27
N GLN A 57 1.04 -1.98 12.62
CA GLN A 57 1.55 -0.95 11.72
C GLN A 57 3.03 -1.18 11.37
N ASP A 58 3.86 -1.55 12.35
CA ASP A 58 5.27 -1.87 12.14
C ASP A 58 5.45 -3.15 11.31
N ALA A 59 4.61 -4.16 11.55
CA ALA A 59 4.57 -5.38 10.76
C ALA A 59 4.19 -5.08 9.30
N ALA A 60 3.19 -4.23 9.06
CA ALA A 60 2.80 -3.81 7.72
C ALA A 60 3.94 -3.04 7.01
N ALA A 61 4.61 -2.10 7.71
CA ALA A 61 5.76 -1.38 7.18
C ALA A 61 6.90 -2.34 6.75
N SER A 62 7.21 -3.31 7.59
CA SER A 62 8.22 -4.34 7.32
C SER A 62 7.81 -5.29 6.20
N TRP A 63 6.51 -5.54 6.04
CA TRP A 63 5.96 -6.37 4.97
C TRP A 63 6.10 -5.71 3.60
N PHE A 64 5.78 -4.41 3.51
CA PHE A 64 5.93 -3.62 2.28
C PHE A 64 7.41 -3.53 1.85
N ALA A 65 8.31 -3.23 2.78
CA ALA A 65 9.74 -3.10 2.50
C ALA A 65 10.35 -4.37 1.89
N ARG A 66 9.99 -5.55 2.43
CA ARG A 66 10.46 -6.85 1.93
C ARG A 66 9.99 -7.18 0.50
N ARG A 67 8.94 -6.52 0.02
CA ARG A 67 8.34 -6.74 -1.30
C ARG A 67 8.60 -5.59 -2.27
N GLY A 68 9.45 -4.63 -1.89
CA GLY A 68 9.78 -3.47 -2.73
C GLY A 68 8.61 -2.51 -2.96
N ILE A 69 7.59 -2.53 -2.10
CA ILE A 69 6.44 -1.62 -2.21
C ILE A 69 6.81 -0.30 -1.54
N HIS A 70 6.86 0.77 -2.33
CA HIS A 70 7.13 2.10 -1.82
C HIS A 70 5.90 2.67 -1.13
N ARG A 71 6.14 3.32 0.02
CA ARG A 71 5.10 3.95 0.84
C ARG A 71 5.39 5.44 0.99
N LEU A 72 4.37 6.25 0.81
CA LEU A 72 4.41 7.69 1.08
C LEU A 72 3.32 8.05 2.11
N PRO A 73 3.52 9.11 2.91
CA PRO A 73 2.41 9.74 3.61
C PRO A 73 1.33 10.11 2.59
N ALA A 74 0.07 9.80 2.88
CA ALA A 74 -1.01 10.23 2.00
C ALA A 74 -1.04 11.77 1.96
N ALA A 75 -1.13 12.35 0.76
CA ALA A 75 -1.33 13.78 0.62
C ALA A 75 -2.66 14.19 1.28
N ALA A 76 -2.60 15.25 2.10
CA ALA A 76 -3.75 15.79 2.84
C ALA A 76 -4.78 16.47 1.91
#